data_AF-A0A933TZS6-F1
#
_entry.id   AF-A0A933TZS6-F1
#
_cell.length_a   1.000
_cell.length_b   1.000
_cell.length_c   1.000
_cell.angle_alpha   90.00
_cell.angle_beta   90.00
_cell.angle_gamma   90.00
#
_symmetry.space_group_name_H-M   'P 1'
#
loop_
_entity.id
_entity.type
_entity.pdbx_description
1 polymer ?
#
loop_
_entity_poly.entity_id
_entity_poly.type
_entity_poly.pdbx_seq_one_letter_code
_entity_poly.pdbx_strand_id
1 'polypeptide(L)'
;MLEGHFELSSGMHSDRYFQCALLLEEPRRAEALAQALAERLRAKNLQFDVVIGPALGAVTWAYEMARALGARGLFAERQNDAMCIRRGFVVKPTDRVLVVEDVITTGGSAREVIQVLRAQSVNPLAIGGIVNRSGGNPFEKDGLPLFALADVEVKQWKKEDCPLCKAGGKAVKPGSRAANAPAPSTSTTGGGRT
;
A
#
# COMPACT_ATOMS: atom_id res chain seq x y z
N MET A 1 5.95 -7.73 7.56
CA MET A 1 7.23 -7.28 6.95
C MET A 1 8.07 -8.51 6.71
N LEU A 2 8.63 -8.65 5.50
CA LEU A 2 9.54 -9.74 5.14
C LEU A 2 10.97 -9.21 5.15
N GLU A 3 11.90 -10.03 5.64
CA GLU A 3 13.34 -9.75 5.60
C GLU A 3 14.01 -10.70 4.61
N GLY A 4 14.96 -10.19 3.82
CA GLY A 4 15.56 -10.96 2.72
C GLY A 4 16.22 -10.05 1.70
N HIS A 5 16.46 -10.52 0.48
CA HIS A 5 17.02 -9.71 -0.60
C HIS A 5 15.97 -9.50 -1.68
N PHE A 6 15.43 -8.28 -1.79
CA PHE A 6 14.32 -7.98 -2.68
C PHE A 6 14.69 -6.96 -3.76
N GLU A 7 14.26 -7.19 -5.00
CA GLU A 7 14.26 -6.19 -6.07
C GLU A 7 12.88 -5.54 -6.13
N LEU A 8 12.81 -4.25 -5.84
CA LEU A 8 11.59 -3.46 -5.82
C LEU A 8 11.15 -3.08 -7.24
N SER A 9 9.91 -2.65 -7.40
CA SER A 9 9.38 -2.18 -8.70
C SER A 9 10.16 -0.99 -9.28
N SER A 10 10.86 -0.22 -8.45
CA SER A 10 11.77 0.85 -8.87
C SER A 10 13.11 0.36 -9.44
N GLY A 11 13.38 -0.95 -9.40
CA GLY A 11 14.70 -1.54 -9.70
C GLY A 11 15.70 -1.45 -8.54
N MET A 12 15.34 -0.78 -7.43
CA MET A 12 16.19 -0.69 -6.24
C MET A 12 16.16 -2.01 -5.46
N HIS A 13 17.27 -2.33 -4.80
CA HIS A 13 17.41 -3.50 -3.94
C HIS A 13 17.16 -3.11 -2.48
N SER A 14 16.52 -3.99 -1.72
CA SER A 14 16.13 -3.77 -0.33
C SER A 14 16.32 -5.02 0.52
N ASP A 15 16.64 -4.83 1.79
CA ASP A 15 16.71 -5.91 2.79
C ASP A 15 15.31 -6.25 3.37
N ARG A 16 14.32 -5.40 3.08
CA ARG A 16 12.96 -5.51 3.60
C ARG A 16 11.90 -5.33 2.51
N TYR A 17 10.79 -6.04 2.65
CA TYR A 17 9.61 -5.89 1.81
C TYR A 17 8.31 -5.90 2.63
N PHE A 18 7.39 -5.00 2.31
CA PHE A 18 6.08 -4.90 2.95
C PHE A 18 5.03 -5.58 2.07
N GLN A 19 4.73 -6.83 2.39
CA GLN A 19 3.64 -7.56 1.76
C GLN A 19 2.33 -7.30 2.52
N CYS A 20 1.70 -6.15 2.30
CA CYS A 20 0.45 -5.80 2.98
C CYS A 20 -0.72 -6.72 2.58
N ALA A 21 -0.64 -7.43 1.45
CA ALA A 21 -1.64 -8.46 1.10
C ALA A 21 -1.79 -9.54 2.19
N LEU A 22 -0.68 -10.02 2.78
CA LEU A 22 -0.71 -11.00 3.88
C LEU A 22 -1.24 -10.42 5.20
N LEU A 23 -1.27 -9.10 5.33
CA LEU A 23 -1.89 -8.43 6.47
C LEU A 23 -3.39 -8.24 6.24
N LEU A 24 -3.76 -7.88 5.01
CA LEU A 24 -5.11 -7.59 4.58
C LEU A 24 -5.93 -8.85 4.29
N GLU A 25 -5.30 -10.02 4.14
CA GLU A 25 -5.99 -11.31 4.05
C GLU A 25 -6.68 -11.70 5.37
N GLU A 26 -6.27 -11.10 6.49
CA GLU A 26 -6.84 -11.31 7.83
C GLU A 26 -7.82 -10.17 8.18
N PRO A 27 -9.14 -10.33 7.97
CA PRO A 27 -10.09 -9.19 7.99
C PRO A 27 -10.16 -8.49 9.35
N ARG A 28 -10.02 -9.23 10.46
CA ARG A 28 -10.00 -8.64 11.81
C ARG A 28 -8.80 -7.73 12.03
N ARG A 29 -7.64 -8.05 11.44
CA ARG A 29 -6.45 -7.20 11.50
C ARG A 29 -6.62 -5.98 10.61
N ALA A 30 -7.15 -6.17 9.41
CA ALA A 30 -7.44 -5.08 8.48
C ALA A 30 -8.42 -4.07 9.10
N GLU A 31 -9.48 -4.57 9.74
CA GLU A 31 -10.46 -3.76 10.47
C GLU A 31 -9.83 -2.93 11.57
N ALA A 32 -9.05 -3.56 12.45
CA ALA A 32 -8.40 -2.87 13.57
C ALA A 32 -7.50 -1.72 13.08
N LEU A 33 -6.76 -1.95 12.00
CA LEU A 33 -5.91 -0.93 11.39
C LEU A 33 -6.73 0.19 10.74
N ALA A 34 -7.81 -0.16 10.04
CA ALA A 34 -8.69 0.82 9.41
C ALA A 34 -9.36 1.72 10.46
N GLN A 35 -9.82 1.15 11.58
CA GLN A 35 -10.37 1.93 12.70
C GLN A 35 -9.32 2.87 13.29
N ALA A 36 -8.10 2.38 13.53
CA ALA A 36 -7.02 3.22 14.05
C ALA A 36 -6.68 4.40 13.12
N LEU A 37 -6.69 4.20 11.80
CA LEU A 37 -6.45 5.30 10.86
C LEU A 37 -7.67 6.24 10.78
N ALA A 38 -8.88 5.69 10.80
CA ALA A 38 -10.11 6.48 10.81
C ALA A 38 -10.21 7.38 12.04
N GLU A 39 -9.80 6.91 13.22
CA GLU A 39 -9.70 7.72 14.44
C GLU A 39 -8.72 8.88 14.28
N ARG A 40 -7.53 8.65 13.70
CA ARG A 40 -6.55 9.73 13.43
C ARG A 40 -7.14 10.79 12.49
N LEU A 41 -7.86 10.37 11.46
CA LEU A 41 -8.52 11.28 10.52
C LEU A 41 -9.64 12.08 11.19
N ARG A 42 -10.49 11.43 11.99
CA ARG A 42 -11.57 12.08 12.77
C ARG A 42 -11.01 13.08 13.78
N ALA A 43 -9.89 12.77 14.43
CA ALA A 43 -9.20 13.69 15.34
C ALA A 43 -8.69 14.97 14.66
N LYS A 44 -8.57 14.97 13.33
CA LYS A 44 -8.30 16.16 12.50
C LYS A 44 -9.56 16.82 11.93
N ASN A 45 -10.74 16.41 12.40
CA ASN A 45 -12.04 16.84 11.88
C ASN A 45 -12.21 16.58 10.38
N LEU A 46 -11.55 15.55 9.84
CA LEU A 46 -11.72 15.13 8.46
C LEU A 46 -12.86 14.13 8.34
N GLN A 47 -13.73 14.36 7.37
CA GLN A 47 -14.86 13.50 7.03
C GLN A 47 -14.83 13.23 5.53
N PHE A 48 -15.29 12.04 5.14
CA PHE A 48 -15.17 11.56 3.77
C PHE A 48 -16.47 10.91 3.31
N ASP A 49 -16.84 11.15 2.06
CA ASP A 49 -17.98 10.53 1.39
C ASP A 49 -17.54 9.36 0.50
N VAL A 50 -16.29 9.41 0.05
CA VAL A 50 -15.65 8.42 -0.82
C VAL A 50 -14.23 8.13 -0.34
N VAL A 51 -13.88 6.85 -0.29
CA VAL A 51 -12.51 6.36 -0.17
C VAL A 51 -12.15 5.64 -1.46
N ILE A 52 -11.01 5.95 -2.06
CA ILE A 52 -10.56 5.34 -3.31
C ILE A 52 -9.08 4.97 -3.26
N GLY A 53 -8.74 3.77 -3.72
CA GLY A 53 -7.34 3.34 -3.86
C GLY A 53 -7.03 2.79 -5.26
N PRO A 54 -5.75 2.80 -5.69
CA PRO A 54 -5.35 2.17 -6.94
C PRO A 54 -5.38 0.63 -6.83
N ALA A 55 -5.97 -0.02 -7.83
CA ALA A 55 -5.96 -1.46 -7.96
C ALA A 55 -4.60 -1.98 -8.46
N LEU A 56 -4.15 -3.16 -8.02
CA LEU A 56 -4.86 -4.09 -7.13
C LEU A 56 -4.55 -3.88 -5.63
N GLY A 57 -3.34 -3.41 -5.30
CA GLY A 57 -2.80 -3.44 -3.93
C GLY A 57 -3.65 -2.74 -2.88
N ALA A 58 -4.32 -1.64 -3.24
CA ALA A 58 -5.10 -0.86 -2.30
C ALA A 58 -6.60 -1.20 -2.28
N VAL A 59 -7.10 -2.16 -3.07
CA VAL A 59 -8.56 -2.42 -3.18
C VAL A 59 -9.15 -2.82 -1.83
N THR A 60 -8.57 -3.84 -1.18
CA THR A 60 -9.05 -4.31 0.14
C THR A 60 -8.90 -3.23 1.19
N TRP A 61 -7.81 -2.46 1.14
CA TRP A 61 -7.58 -1.36 2.08
C TRP A 61 -8.58 -0.21 1.91
N ALA A 62 -8.89 0.18 0.67
CA ALA A 62 -9.90 1.19 0.36
C ALA A 62 -11.28 0.76 0.85
N TYR A 63 -11.63 -0.52 0.70
CA TYR A 63 -12.88 -1.07 1.22
C TYR A 63 -12.94 -1.02 2.76
N GLU A 64 -11.89 -1.47 3.44
CA GLU A 64 -11.81 -1.46 4.91
C GLU A 64 -11.87 -0.03 5.48
N MET A 65 -11.13 0.90 4.87
CA MET A 65 -11.16 2.31 5.25
C MET A 65 -12.53 2.95 5.00
N ALA A 66 -13.18 2.63 3.88
CA ALA A 66 -14.54 3.09 3.61
C ALA A 66 -15.52 2.60 4.67
N ARG A 67 -15.45 1.31 5.05
CA ARG A 67 -16.27 0.75 6.13
C ARG A 67 -16.02 1.46 7.44
N ALA A 68 -14.75 1.64 7.82
CA ALA A 68 -14.39 2.31 9.08
C ALA A 68 -14.87 3.77 9.14
N LEU A 69 -14.89 4.48 8.00
CA LEU A 69 -15.31 5.88 7.90
C LEU A 69 -16.82 6.08 7.63
N GLY A 70 -17.56 5.01 7.30
CA GLY A 70 -18.96 5.12 6.87
C GLY A 70 -19.11 5.75 5.48
N ALA A 71 -18.11 5.60 4.62
CA ALA A 71 -18.03 6.17 3.29
C ALA A 71 -18.25 5.11 2.19
N ARG A 72 -18.37 5.54 0.93
CA ARG A 72 -18.36 4.62 -0.23
C ARG A 72 -16.92 4.20 -0.55
N GLY A 73 -16.68 2.90 -0.68
CA GLY A 73 -15.38 2.35 -1.07
C GLY A 73 -15.29 2.08 -2.58
N LEU A 74 -14.33 2.73 -3.23
CA LEU A 74 -14.08 2.63 -4.67
C LEU A 74 -12.62 2.18 -4.92
N PHE A 75 -12.34 1.81 -6.15
CA PHE A 75 -10.98 1.66 -6.63
C PHE A 75 -10.85 2.22 -8.06
N ALA A 76 -9.66 2.72 -8.38
CA ALA A 76 -9.26 3.03 -9.73
C ALA A 76 -8.44 1.86 -10.30
N GLU A 77 -8.57 1.57 -11.58
CA GLU A 77 -7.83 0.46 -12.22
C GLU A 77 -7.16 0.94 -13.51
N ARG A 78 -6.13 0.21 -13.97
CA ARG A 78 -5.51 0.51 -15.26
C ARG A 78 -6.34 -0.04 -16.41
N GLN A 79 -6.52 0.77 -17.44
CA GLN A 79 -7.00 0.37 -18.76
C GLN A 79 -6.05 0.93 -19.81
N ASN A 80 -5.47 0.07 -20.64
CA ASN A 80 -4.50 0.45 -21.66
C ASN A 80 -3.38 1.35 -21.07
N ASP A 81 -2.81 0.89 -19.96
CA ASP A 81 -1.79 1.57 -19.15
C ASP A 81 -2.19 2.91 -18.49
N ALA A 82 -3.39 3.43 -18.74
CA ALA A 82 -3.90 4.63 -18.08
C ALA A 82 -4.73 4.28 -16.82
N MET A 83 -4.49 4.98 -15.71
CA MET A 83 -5.33 4.90 -14.52
C MET A 83 -6.72 5.50 -14.82
N CYS A 84 -7.79 4.82 -14.40
CA CYS A 84 -9.16 5.28 -14.63
C CYS A 84 -10.13 4.79 -13.55
N ILE A 85 -11.23 5.54 -13.36
CA ILE A 85 -12.36 5.12 -12.52
C ILE A 85 -13.39 4.44 -13.43
N ARG A 86 -13.72 3.17 -13.15
CA ARG A 86 -14.59 2.35 -14.00
C ARG A 86 -15.70 1.70 -13.16
N ARG A 87 -16.30 0.61 -13.66
CA ARG A 87 -17.34 -0.18 -12.96
C ARG A 87 -18.65 0.57 -12.67
N GLY A 88 -18.88 1.69 -13.37
CA GLY A 88 -20.04 2.56 -13.12
C GLY A 88 -19.90 3.43 -11.87
N PHE A 89 -18.69 3.51 -11.28
CA PHE A 89 -18.43 4.40 -10.15
C PHE A 89 -18.57 5.87 -10.56
N VAL A 90 -19.21 6.65 -9.70
CA VAL A 90 -19.39 8.09 -9.86
C VAL A 90 -18.87 8.79 -8.62
N VAL A 91 -17.92 9.69 -8.83
CA VAL A 91 -17.41 10.63 -7.83
C VAL A 91 -17.84 12.03 -8.23
N LYS A 92 -18.58 12.70 -7.35
CA LYS A 92 -19.13 14.03 -7.60
C LYS A 92 -18.13 15.10 -7.17
N PRO A 93 -18.13 16.29 -7.80
CA PRO A 93 -17.29 17.42 -7.36
C PRO A 93 -17.49 17.82 -5.89
N THR A 94 -18.66 17.53 -5.31
CA THR A 94 -18.98 17.78 -3.91
C THR A 94 -18.52 16.69 -2.94
N ASP A 95 -18.08 15.53 -3.44
CA ASP A 95 -17.66 14.41 -2.58
C ASP A 95 -16.34 14.76 -1.89
N ARG A 96 -16.27 14.54 -0.56
CA ARG A 96 -15.04 14.61 0.21
C ARG A 96 -14.27 13.31 0.04
N VAL A 97 -13.17 13.34 -0.70
CA VAL A 97 -12.46 12.11 -1.10
C VAL A 97 -11.19 11.89 -0.29
N LEU A 98 -11.02 10.67 0.23
CA LEU A 98 -9.77 10.12 0.73
C LEU A 98 -9.16 9.22 -0.34
N VAL A 99 -7.92 9.50 -0.75
CA VAL A 99 -7.15 8.55 -1.57
C VAL A 99 -6.32 7.68 -0.63
N VAL A 100 -6.32 6.36 -0.82
CA VAL A 100 -5.54 5.44 0.02
C VAL A 100 -4.61 4.54 -0.77
N GLU A 101 -3.48 4.20 -0.17
CA GLU A 101 -2.58 3.11 -0.58
C GLU A 101 -2.30 2.22 0.64
N ASP A 102 -2.01 0.94 0.42
CA ASP A 102 -1.54 0.05 1.49
C ASP A 102 -0.10 0.41 1.90
N VAL A 103 0.80 0.55 0.92
CA VAL A 103 2.21 0.94 1.14
C VAL A 103 2.60 2.12 0.26
N ILE A 104 2.79 3.28 0.89
CA ILE A 104 3.16 4.51 0.21
C ILE A 104 4.69 4.53 0.02
N THR A 105 5.11 4.49 -1.24
CA THR A 105 6.51 4.59 -1.66
C THR A 105 6.80 5.99 -2.22
N THR A 106 6.85 6.15 -3.54
CA THR A 106 6.93 7.46 -4.18
C THR A 106 5.57 8.15 -4.25
N GLY A 107 4.47 7.40 -4.02
CA GLY A 107 3.09 7.84 -4.20
C GLY A 107 2.65 7.90 -5.67
N GLY A 108 3.37 7.24 -6.59
CA GLY A 108 3.11 7.32 -8.02
C GLY A 108 1.68 6.91 -8.41
N SER A 109 1.21 5.75 -7.94
CA SER A 109 -0.12 5.24 -8.25
C SER A 109 -1.22 6.10 -7.62
N ALA A 110 -1.08 6.50 -6.36
CA ALA A 110 -1.97 7.48 -5.74
C ALA A 110 -2.03 8.81 -6.53
N ARG A 111 -0.91 9.31 -7.07
CA ARG A 111 -0.91 10.52 -7.92
C ARG A 111 -1.68 10.35 -9.22
N GLU A 112 -1.60 9.19 -9.87
CA GLU A 112 -2.44 8.92 -11.05
C GLU A 112 -3.93 8.94 -10.67
N VAL A 113 -4.30 8.41 -9.51
CA VAL A 113 -5.69 8.50 -9.00
C VAL A 113 -6.08 9.96 -8.72
N ILE A 114 -5.21 10.75 -8.09
CA ILE A 114 -5.44 12.18 -7.85
C ILE A 114 -5.67 12.93 -9.17
N GLN A 115 -4.90 12.63 -10.21
CA GLN A 115 -5.06 13.24 -11.54
C GLN A 115 -6.42 12.89 -12.16
N VAL A 116 -6.84 11.63 -12.08
CA VAL A 116 -8.16 11.19 -12.58
C VAL A 116 -9.31 11.89 -11.85
N LEU A 117 -9.18 12.10 -10.53
CA LEU A 117 -10.16 12.83 -9.73
C LEU A 117 -10.18 14.33 -10.10
N ARG A 118 -9.01 14.97 -10.19
CA ARG A 118 -8.89 16.39 -10.54
C ARG A 118 -9.40 16.69 -11.95
N ALA A 119 -9.22 15.76 -12.90
CA ALA A 119 -9.79 15.86 -14.24
C ALA A 119 -11.33 15.87 -14.24
N GLN A 120 -11.96 15.35 -13.17
CA GLN A 120 -13.41 15.38 -12.93
C GLN A 120 -13.82 16.50 -11.97
N SER A 121 -12.95 17.50 -11.75
CA SER A 121 -13.14 18.60 -10.81
C SER A 121 -13.35 18.16 -9.36
N VAL A 122 -12.82 16.99 -8.99
CA VAL A 122 -12.82 16.48 -7.61
C VAL A 122 -11.42 16.68 -7.03
N ASN A 123 -11.33 17.45 -5.94
CA ASN A 123 -10.06 17.60 -5.22
C ASN A 123 -10.07 16.75 -3.94
N PRO A 124 -9.19 15.73 -3.82
CA PRO A 124 -9.04 14.96 -2.58
C PRO A 124 -8.72 15.85 -1.38
N LEU A 125 -9.08 15.40 -0.17
CA LEU A 125 -8.76 16.13 1.07
C LEU A 125 -7.50 15.63 1.76
N ALA A 126 -7.16 14.35 1.58
CA ALA A 126 -6.02 13.73 2.25
C ALA A 126 -5.59 12.43 1.55
N ILE A 127 -4.41 11.94 1.94
CA ILE A 127 -3.92 10.61 1.63
C ILE A 127 -3.88 9.76 2.90
N GLY A 128 -4.31 8.51 2.81
CA GLY A 128 -4.23 7.52 3.88
C GLY A 128 -3.40 6.30 3.51
N GLY A 129 -2.67 5.70 4.46
CA GLY A 129 -2.04 4.40 4.22
C GLY A 129 -1.66 3.62 5.47
N ILE A 130 -1.28 2.35 5.29
CA ILE A 130 -0.82 1.51 6.39
C ILE A 130 0.63 1.86 6.69
N VAL A 131 1.48 1.81 5.66
CA VAL A 131 2.92 2.08 5.78
C VAL A 131 3.32 3.23 4.87
N ASN A 132 3.99 4.23 5.42
CA ASN A 132 4.70 5.25 4.67
C ASN A 132 6.19 4.97 4.71
N ARG A 133 6.81 4.79 3.53
CA ARG A 133 8.25 4.59 3.38
C ARG A 133 8.87 5.58 2.39
N SER A 134 8.17 6.68 2.15
CA SER A 134 8.62 7.75 1.26
C SER A 134 9.74 8.62 1.86
N GLY A 135 9.95 8.56 3.18
CA GLY A 135 10.85 9.44 3.92
C GLY A 135 10.24 10.81 4.26
N GLY A 136 8.94 11.00 4.11
CA GLY A 136 8.25 12.25 4.42
C GLY A 136 6.81 12.26 3.90
N ASN A 137 6.36 13.40 3.36
CA ASN A 137 5.08 13.48 2.64
C ASN A 137 5.35 13.69 1.13
N PRO A 138 5.19 12.66 0.28
CA PRO A 138 5.43 12.81 -1.15
C PRO A 138 4.34 13.66 -1.84
N PHE A 139 3.23 13.95 -1.17
CA PHE A 139 2.08 14.70 -1.71
C PHE A 139 2.04 16.17 -1.24
N GLU A 140 3.11 16.66 -0.62
CA GLU A 140 3.18 18.04 -0.14
C GLU A 140 2.99 19.06 -1.28
N LYS A 141 3.60 18.82 -2.44
CA LYS A 141 3.42 19.65 -3.65
C LYS A 141 2.01 19.57 -4.24
N ASP A 142 1.28 18.50 -3.93
CA ASP A 142 -0.13 18.34 -4.30
C ASP A 142 -1.06 19.07 -3.32
N GLY A 143 -0.54 19.64 -2.23
CA GLY A 143 -1.31 20.30 -1.18
C GLY A 143 -2.10 19.32 -0.31
N LEU A 144 -1.70 18.04 -0.29
CA LEU A 144 -2.45 16.98 0.41
C LEU A 144 -1.72 16.52 1.67
N PRO A 145 -2.37 16.54 2.85
CA PRO A 145 -1.83 15.93 4.05
C PRO A 145 -1.81 14.40 3.92
N LEU A 146 -0.77 13.78 4.46
CA LEU A 146 -0.61 12.34 4.51
C LEU A 146 -0.81 11.81 5.93
N PHE A 147 -1.61 10.77 6.06
CA PHE A 147 -1.83 10.01 7.30
C PHE A 147 -1.44 8.54 7.08
N ALA A 148 -0.41 8.07 7.78
CA ALA A 148 -0.02 6.67 7.79
C ALA A 148 -0.08 6.09 9.21
N LEU A 149 -0.28 4.77 9.33
CA LEU A 149 -0.22 4.09 10.63
C LEU A 149 1.22 3.95 11.12
N ALA A 150 2.16 3.69 10.21
CA ALA A 150 3.58 3.59 10.48
C ALA A 150 4.43 4.31 9.42
N ASP A 151 5.42 5.07 9.87
CA ASP A 151 6.51 5.58 9.04
C ASP A 151 7.71 4.65 9.20
N VAL A 152 8.23 4.14 8.07
CA VAL A 152 9.34 3.18 8.07
C VAL A 152 10.42 3.60 7.10
N GLU A 153 11.62 3.81 7.63
CA GLU A 153 12.82 3.88 6.80
C GLU A 153 13.26 2.48 6.36
N VAL A 154 13.36 2.31 5.04
CA VAL A 154 13.87 1.09 4.42
C VAL A 154 15.12 1.41 3.65
N LYS A 155 16.22 0.73 3.98
CA LYS A 155 17.47 0.86 3.26
C LYS A 155 17.29 0.35 1.84
N GLN A 156 17.67 1.18 0.88
CA GLN A 156 17.60 0.86 -0.52
C GLN A 156 18.93 1.15 -1.18
N TRP A 157 19.34 0.26 -2.07
CA TRP A 157 20.59 0.37 -2.81
C TRP A 157 20.31 0.20 -4.29
N LYS A 158 21.09 0.90 -5.12
CA LYS A 158 21.25 0.45 -6.51
C LYS A 158 21.85 -0.94 -6.49
N LYS A 159 21.57 -1.75 -7.51
CA LYS A 159 22.06 -3.13 -7.58
C LYS A 159 23.58 -3.21 -7.42
N GLU A 160 24.31 -2.27 -8.03
CA GLU A 160 25.77 -2.20 -8.00
C GLU A 160 26.33 -1.90 -6.60
N ASP A 161 25.55 -1.17 -5.78
CA ASP A 161 25.93 -0.75 -4.44
C ASP A 161 25.37 -1.66 -3.34
N CYS A 162 24.51 -2.62 -3.70
CA CYS A 162 23.79 -3.45 -2.76
C CYS A 162 24.73 -4.41 -2.00
N PRO A 163 24.81 -4.34 -0.65
CA PRO A 163 25.67 -5.22 0.13
C PRO A 163 25.25 -6.69 0.01
N LEU A 164 23.96 -6.97 -0.15
CA LEU A 164 23.44 -8.32 -0.36
C LEU A 164 23.88 -8.88 -1.71
N CYS A 165 23.94 -8.05 -2.77
CA CYS A 165 24.53 -8.45 -4.05
C CYS A 165 26.03 -8.71 -3.94
N LYS A 166 26.77 -7.83 -3.24
CA LYS A 166 28.21 -7.98 -3.03
C LYS A 166 28.56 -9.24 -2.23
N ALA A 167 27.66 -9.68 -1.35
CA ALA A 167 27.75 -10.94 -0.62
C ALA A 167 27.33 -12.17 -1.45
N GLY A 168 27.02 -12.02 -2.75
CA GLY A 168 26.61 -13.11 -3.64
C GLY A 168 25.10 -13.44 -3.61
N GLY A 169 24.29 -12.67 -2.89
CA GLY A 169 22.84 -12.83 -2.80
C GLY A 169 22.12 -12.53 -4.13
N LYS A 170 21.00 -13.21 -4.35
CA LYS A 170 20.11 -13.00 -5.49
C LYS A 170 18.82 -12.34 -5.03
N ALA A 171 18.54 -11.17 -5.60
CA ALA A 171 17.32 -10.44 -5.30
C ALA A 171 16.10 -11.18 -5.85
N VAL A 172 15.03 -11.26 -5.05
CA VAL A 172 13.73 -11.79 -5.44
C VAL A 172 12.82 -10.63 -5.82
N LYS A 173 12.12 -10.72 -6.96
CA LYS A 173 11.05 -9.77 -7.34
C LYS A 173 9.73 -10.15 -6.66
N PRO A 174 9.26 -9.39 -5.66
CA PRO A 174 8.00 -9.69 -5.00
C PRO A 174 6.81 -9.47 -5.95
N GLY A 175 5.77 -10.30 -5.84
CA GLY A 175 4.47 -10.05 -6.48
C GLY A 175 4.35 -10.33 -7.99
N SER A 176 5.34 -10.96 -8.65
CA SER A 176 5.29 -11.22 -10.11
C SER A 176 5.17 -12.68 -10.54
N ARG A 177 5.13 -13.65 -9.61
CA ARG A 177 4.83 -15.08 -9.87
C ARG A 177 4.59 -15.84 -8.55
N ALA A 178 3.70 -16.85 -8.60
CA ALA A 178 3.13 -17.61 -7.48
C ALA A 178 4.12 -17.95 -6.36
N ALA A 179 3.77 -17.60 -5.12
CA ALA A 179 4.46 -18.09 -3.95
C ALA A 179 4.20 -19.59 -3.82
N ASN A 180 5.28 -20.38 -3.87
CA ASN A 180 5.48 -21.53 -3.01
C ASN A 180 6.99 -21.66 -2.81
N ALA A 181 7.54 -20.87 -1.89
CA ALA A 181 8.78 -21.26 -1.25
C ALA A 181 8.43 -22.39 -0.27
N PRO A 182 9.13 -23.54 -0.29
CA PRO A 182 8.82 -24.61 0.66
C PRO A 182 9.13 -24.13 2.08
N ALA A 183 8.25 -24.49 3.02
CA ALA A 183 8.46 -24.27 4.44
C ALA A 183 9.83 -24.86 4.87
N PRO A 184 10.53 -24.23 5.82
CA PRO A 184 11.78 -24.78 6.34
C PRO A 184 11.51 -26.18 6.89
N SER A 185 12.23 -27.18 6.39
CA SER A 185 12.14 -28.55 6.87
C SER A 185 12.50 -28.58 8.36
N THR A 186 11.53 -28.90 9.19
CA THR A 186 11.81 -29.29 10.58
C THR A 186 12.52 -30.63 10.53
N SER A 187 13.83 -30.62 10.79
CA SER A 187 14.61 -31.82 11.07
C SER A 187 14.07 -32.45 12.36
N THR A 188 13.12 -33.38 12.21
CA THR A 188 12.74 -34.26 13.30
C THR A 188 13.88 -35.26 13.46
N THR A 189 14.78 -34.96 14.40
CA THR A 189 15.68 -35.97 14.97
C THR A 189 14.82 -36.95 15.77
N GLY A 190 14.40 -38.02 15.10
CA GLY A 190 13.81 -39.18 15.75
C GLY A 190 14.88 -39.90 16.57
N GLY A 191 15.02 -39.50 17.83
CA GLY A 191 15.61 -40.32 18.89
C GLY A 191 14.75 -41.56 19.14
N GLY A 192 15.41 -42.71 19.29
CA GLY A 192 14.81 -44.02 19.16
C GLY A 192 13.99 -44.55 20.34
N ARG A 193 13.52 -45.80 20.16
CA ARG A 193 13.34 -46.86 21.16
C ARG A 193 12.75 -48.10 20.45
N THR A 194 13.53 -49.16 20.37
CA THR A 194 13.23 -50.50 20.92
C THR A 194 14.55 -51.19 21.16
#